data_AF-A0ABD2NN88-F1
#
_entry.id   AF-A0ABD2NN88-F1
#
_cell.length_a   1.000
_cell.length_b   1.000
_cell.length_c   1.000
_cell.angle_alpha   90.00
_cell.angle_beta   90.00
_cell.angle_gamma   90.00
#
_symmetry.space_group_name_H-M   'P 1'
#
loop_
_entity.id
_entity.type
_entity.pdbx_description
1 polymer ?
#
loop_
_entity_poly.entity_id
_entity_poly.type
_entity_poly.pdbx_seq_one_letter_code
_entity_poly.pdbx_strand_id
1 'polypeptide(L)'
;MAKQVLWTQCIEKENHLRLKWFTRNEERLNEIANAPLIRTVPEEVKEDMRLGRIARFQNVDRKNVKKLDHQKPYEQLDPRVTNVMQPIDPKIKKLLYAGTQKDGRRNYLNARVKVIPENRYYFPETSSFEYGWKMWNASRTIPKSRYGRIEVIKEFYRRAGVARDPEWHKEPTKLSPTICGSI
;
A
#
# COMPACT_ATOMS: atom_id res chain seq x y z
N MET A 1 -6.36 -30.92 -25.06
CA MET A 1 -5.22 -31.02 -26.00
C MET A 1 -5.30 -30.01 -27.15
N ALA A 2 -6.44 -29.81 -27.83
CA ALA A 2 -6.56 -28.85 -28.94
C ALA A 2 -6.14 -27.39 -28.62
N LYS A 3 -6.45 -26.88 -27.42
CA LYS A 3 -6.03 -25.54 -26.99
C LYS A 3 -4.50 -25.40 -26.92
N GLN A 4 -3.78 -26.42 -26.44
CA GLN A 4 -2.32 -26.37 -26.31
C GLN A 4 -1.64 -26.33 -27.68
N VAL A 5 -2.14 -27.09 -28.66
CA VAL A 5 -1.63 -27.11 -30.05
C VAL A 5 -1.84 -25.77 -30.76
N LEU A 6 -2.95 -25.07 -30.47
CA LEU A 6 -3.19 -23.74 -31.02
C LEU A 6 -2.17 -22.73 -30.49
N TRP A 7 -1.89 -22.75 -29.19
CA TRP A 7 -0.91 -21.85 -28.57
C TRP A 7 0.49 -22.08 -29.11
N THR A 8 0.91 -23.34 -29.29
CA THR A 8 2.23 -23.65 -29.87
C THR A 8 2.34 -23.13 -31.30
N GLN A 9 1.31 -23.31 -32.13
CA GLN A 9 1.29 -22.78 -33.49
C GLN A 9 1.29 -21.25 -33.54
N CYS A 10 0.58 -20.59 -32.61
CA CYS A 10 0.62 -19.12 -32.50
C CYS A 10 2.02 -18.63 -32.13
N ILE A 11 2.69 -19.29 -31.17
CA ILE A 11 4.06 -18.97 -30.76
C ILE A 11 5.06 -19.19 -31.90
N GLU A 12 4.94 -20.29 -32.64
CA GLU A 12 5.79 -20.60 -33.79
C GLU A 12 5.63 -19.57 -34.91
N LYS A 13 4.39 -19.18 -35.22
CA LYS A 13 4.09 -18.12 -36.20
C LYS A 13 4.66 -16.77 -35.77
N GLU A 14 4.49 -16.42 -34.49
CA GLU A 14 5.05 -15.19 -33.94
C GLU A 14 6.58 -15.18 -34.01
N ASN A 15 7.23 -16.28 -33.60
CA ASN A 15 8.68 -16.42 -33.67
C ASN A 15 9.19 -16.34 -35.10
N HIS A 16 8.50 -16.96 -36.07
CA HIS A 16 8.86 -16.88 -37.48
C HIS A 16 8.76 -15.45 -38.02
N LEU A 17 7.69 -14.72 -37.66
CA LEU A 17 7.54 -13.31 -38.04
C LEU A 17 8.59 -12.42 -37.38
N ARG A 18 8.94 -12.67 -36.11
CA ARG A 18 10.01 -11.95 -35.40
C ARG A 18 11.37 -12.18 -36.04
N LEU A 19 11.70 -13.43 -36.40
CA LEU A 19 12.95 -13.76 -37.08
C LEU A 19 13.00 -13.12 -38.47
N LYS A 20 11.92 -13.19 -39.24
CA LYS A 20 11.82 -12.54 -40.56
C LYS A 20 11.94 -11.01 -40.46
N TRP A 21 11.40 -10.42 -39.40
CA TRP A 21 11.57 -9.01 -39.14
C TRP A 21 13.02 -8.70 -38.73
N PHE A 22 13.63 -9.51 -37.88
CA PHE A 22 15.01 -9.33 -37.41
C PHE A 22 16.00 -9.41 -38.57
N THR A 23 15.91 -10.42 -39.43
CA THR A 23 16.77 -10.55 -40.63
C THR A 23 16.61 -9.36 -41.57
N ARG A 24 15.38 -8.85 -41.74
CA ARG A 24 15.13 -7.66 -42.56
C ARG A 24 15.68 -6.36 -41.97
N ASN A 25 15.82 -6.27 -40.65
CA ASN A 25 16.26 -5.06 -39.94
C ASN A 25 17.63 -5.22 -39.28
N GLU A 26 18.38 -6.27 -39.62
CA GLU A 26 19.64 -6.62 -38.97
C GLU A 26 20.68 -5.50 -39.11
N GLU A 27 20.86 -4.97 -40.32
CA GLU A 27 21.80 -3.88 -40.61
C GLU A 27 21.47 -2.64 -39.78
N ARG A 28 20.19 -2.24 -39.75
CA ARG A 28 19.72 -1.10 -38.94
C ARG A 28 19.96 -1.33 -37.44
N LEU A 29 19.73 -2.54 -36.94
CA LEU A 29 19.98 -2.85 -35.53
C LEU A 29 21.48 -2.82 -35.22
N ASN A 30 22.32 -3.31 -36.13
CA ASN A 30 23.78 -3.26 -35.99
C ASN A 30 24.29 -1.81 -36.03
N GLU A 31 23.73 -0.95 -36.87
CA GLU A 31 24.03 0.49 -36.87
C GLU A 31 23.66 1.14 -35.53
N ILE A 32 22.48 0.82 -34.98
CA ILE A 32 22.05 1.37 -33.68
C ILE A 32 22.91 0.83 -32.53
N ALA A 33 23.24 -0.47 -32.55
CA ALA A 33 24.00 -1.12 -31.48
C ALA A 33 25.47 -0.69 -31.47
N ASN A 34 26.06 -0.52 -32.66
CA ASN A 34 27.45 -0.10 -32.82
C ASN A 34 27.59 1.43 -32.93
N ALA A 35 26.49 2.19 -32.92
CA ALA A 35 26.54 3.64 -32.94
C ALA A 35 27.35 4.14 -31.73
N PRO A 36 28.34 5.03 -31.94
CA PRO A 36 29.05 5.63 -30.82
C PRO A 36 28.05 6.42 -29.98
N LEU A 37 28.15 6.30 -28.65
CA LEU A 37 27.33 7.13 -27.77
C LEU A 37 27.62 8.60 -28.04
N ILE A 38 26.56 9.40 -28.21
CA ILE A 38 26.62 10.84 -28.49
C ILE A 38 27.44 11.58 -27.41
N ARG A 39 27.48 11.03 -26.19
CA ARG A 39 28.24 11.57 -25.07
C ARG A 39 28.94 10.44 -24.33
N THR A 40 30.27 10.43 -24.41
CA THR A 40 31.10 9.57 -23.56
C THR A 40 31.53 10.34 -22.32
N VAL A 41 31.59 9.63 -21.20
CA VAL A 41 32.15 10.18 -19.94
C VAL A 41 33.63 9.82 -19.92
N PRO A 42 34.54 10.77 -19.61
CA PRO A 42 35.96 10.49 -19.47
C PRO A 42 36.22 9.36 -18.46
N GLU A 43 37.22 8.53 -18.72
CA GLU A 43 37.51 7.35 -17.89
C GLU A 43 37.91 7.73 -16.47
N GLU A 44 38.58 8.87 -16.30
CA GLU A 44 38.93 9.46 -15.00
C GLU A 44 37.69 9.69 -14.12
N VAL A 45 36.63 10.26 -14.70
CA VAL A 45 35.37 10.52 -13.99
C VAL A 45 34.68 9.21 -13.60
N LYS A 46 34.82 8.15 -14.41
CA LYS A 46 34.27 6.83 -14.09
C LYS A 46 35.04 6.20 -12.93
N GLU A 47 36.37 6.27 -12.95
CA GLU A 47 37.21 5.75 -11.86
C GLU A 47 36.98 6.53 -10.56
N ASP A 48 36.85 7.85 -10.61
CA ASP A 48 36.50 8.67 -9.45
C ASP A 48 35.13 8.27 -8.86
N MET A 49 34.13 8.05 -9.72
CA MET A 49 32.82 7.57 -9.27
C MET A 49 32.90 6.15 -8.68
N ARG A 50 33.73 5.28 -9.27
CA ARG A 50 33.96 3.91 -8.81
C ARG A 50 34.63 3.90 -7.43
N LEU A 51 35.72 4.64 -7.28
CA LEU A 51 36.43 4.83 -6.02
C LEU A 51 35.53 5.47 -4.97
N GLY A 52 34.76 6.49 -5.33
CA GLY A 52 33.78 7.13 -4.45
C GLY A 52 32.70 6.16 -3.96
N ARG A 53 32.25 5.21 -4.79
CA ARG A 53 31.33 4.14 -4.35
C ARG A 53 32.00 3.18 -3.38
N ILE A 54 33.23 2.72 -3.69
CA ILE A 54 33.99 1.81 -2.84
C ILE A 54 34.23 2.44 -1.46
N ALA A 55 34.70 3.69 -1.44
CA ALA A 55 34.94 4.45 -0.22
C ALA A 55 33.67 4.63 0.62
N ARG A 56 32.53 4.93 -0.03
CA ARG A 56 31.24 4.95 0.67
C ARG A 56 30.96 3.60 1.32
N PHE A 57 31.02 2.50 0.58
CA PHE A 57 30.71 1.17 1.11
C PHE A 57 31.65 0.69 2.23
N GLN A 58 32.94 0.99 2.12
CA GLN A 58 33.96 0.60 3.10
C GLN A 58 33.88 1.46 4.37
N ASN A 59 33.66 2.77 4.22
CA ASN A 59 33.64 3.73 5.32
C ASN A 59 32.22 4.03 5.83
N VAL A 60 31.20 3.24 5.46
CA VAL A 60 29.87 3.39 6.07
C VAL A 60 29.96 2.95 7.52
N ASP A 61 29.69 3.88 8.45
CA ASP A 61 29.35 3.55 9.84
C ASP A 61 28.07 2.72 9.86
N ARG A 62 28.23 1.40 9.78
CA ARG A 62 27.12 0.45 9.87
C ARG A 62 26.64 0.42 11.31
N LYS A 63 25.65 1.26 11.61
CA LYS A 63 24.94 1.18 12.90
C LYS A 63 24.33 -0.21 13.00
N ASN A 64 24.74 -0.98 14.01
CA ASN A 64 24.12 -2.27 14.32
C ASN A 64 22.63 -2.04 14.54
N VAL A 65 21.82 -2.40 13.55
CA VAL A 65 20.38 -2.47 13.73
C VAL A 65 20.17 -3.57 14.76
N LYS A 66 19.76 -3.20 15.98
CA LYS A 66 19.29 -4.16 16.96
C LYS A 66 18.19 -4.95 16.26
N LYS A 67 18.42 -6.23 15.98
CA LYS A 67 17.34 -7.12 15.57
C LYS A 67 16.34 -7.02 16.73
N LEU A 68 15.18 -6.44 16.48
CA LEU A 68 14.08 -6.57 17.40
C LEU A 68 13.79 -8.08 17.38
N ASP A 69 14.07 -8.76 18.49
CA ASP A 69 13.62 -10.12 18.67
C ASP A 69 12.09 -10.08 18.58
N HIS A 70 11.55 -10.36 17.39
CA HIS A 70 10.10 -10.42 17.16
C HIS A 70 9.46 -11.56 17.96
N GLN A 71 10.27 -12.43 18.55
CA GLN A 71 9.84 -13.34 19.59
C GLN A 71 9.75 -12.55 20.89
N LYS A 72 8.59 -11.91 21.11
CA LYS A 72 8.12 -11.74 22.49
C LYS A 72 8.28 -13.11 23.15
N PRO A 73 8.88 -13.22 24.35
CA PRO A 73 8.79 -14.45 25.12
C PRO A 73 7.31 -14.81 25.12
N TYR A 74 6.98 -16.00 24.64
CA TYR A 74 5.68 -16.59 24.91
C TYR A 74 5.50 -16.43 26.42
N GLU A 75 4.63 -15.51 26.84
CA GLU A 75 4.25 -15.38 28.24
C GLU A 75 3.94 -16.80 28.68
N GLN A 76 4.71 -17.30 29.66
CA GLN A 76 4.65 -18.69 30.08
C GLN A 76 3.17 -19.04 30.23
N LEU A 77 2.69 -19.93 29.36
CA LEU A 77 1.28 -20.29 29.27
C LEU A 77 0.79 -20.57 30.68
N ASP A 78 -0.14 -19.74 31.15
CA ASP A 78 -0.80 -19.99 32.42
C ASP A 78 -1.36 -21.42 32.31
N PRO A 79 -0.96 -22.39 33.16
CA PRO A 79 -1.29 -23.81 32.96
C PRO A 79 -2.81 -24.09 32.91
N ARG A 80 -3.62 -23.09 33.24
CA ARG A 80 -5.08 -23.08 33.21
C ARG A 80 -5.67 -22.79 31.81
N VAL A 81 -4.88 -22.33 30.84
CA VAL A 81 -5.34 -22.10 29.45
C VAL A 81 -5.27 -23.43 28.70
N THR A 82 -6.25 -24.29 28.94
CA THR A 82 -6.41 -25.57 28.21
C THR A 82 -7.16 -25.40 26.89
N ASN A 83 -7.89 -24.30 26.73
CA ASN A 83 -8.72 -24.04 25.55
C ASN A 83 -8.07 -23.04 24.59
N VAL A 84 -8.14 -23.36 23.30
CA VAL A 84 -7.66 -22.53 22.18
C VAL A 84 -8.35 -21.15 22.14
N MET A 85 -9.62 -21.09 22.57
CA MET A 85 -10.45 -19.90 22.50
C MET A 85 -10.71 -19.28 23.88
N GLN A 86 -10.84 -17.96 23.89
CA GLN A 86 -11.29 -17.20 25.05
C GLN A 86 -12.75 -17.52 25.42
N PRO A 87 -13.14 -17.36 26.70
CA PRO A 87 -14.51 -17.52 27.14
C PRO A 87 -15.45 -16.57 26.37
N ILE A 88 -16.63 -17.07 26.01
CA ILE A 88 -17.59 -16.37 25.17
C ILE A 88 -18.59 -15.63 26.05
N ASP A 89 -19.01 -14.44 25.63
CA ASP A 89 -20.11 -13.71 26.27
C ASP A 89 -21.37 -14.61 26.37
N PRO A 90 -21.97 -14.76 27.58
CA PRO A 90 -23.18 -15.57 27.77
C PRO A 90 -24.31 -15.20 26.82
N LYS A 91 -24.44 -13.93 26.38
CA LYS A 91 -25.45 -13.50 25.42
C LYS A 91 -25.27 -14.19 24.06
N ILE A 92 -24.03 -14.25 23.57
CA ILE A 92 -23.70 -14.94 22.31
C ILE A 92 -23.86 -16.45 22.49
N LYS A 93 -23.42 -17.01 23.63
CA LYS A 93 -23.57 -18.45 23.93
C LYS A 93 -25.03 -18.89 23.94
N LYS A 94 -25.96 -18.06 24.44
CA LYS A 94 -27.40 -18.34 24.43
C LYS A 94 -27.96 -18.53 23.02
N LEU A 95 -27.41 -17.85 22.01
CA LEU A 95 -27.85 -18.01 20.61
C LEU A 95 -27.70 -19.44 20.10
N LEU A 96 -26.73 -20.20 20.63
CA LEU A 96 -26.52 -21.59 20.26
C LEU A 96 -27.75 -22.46 20.56
N TYR A 97 -28.50 -22.10 21.60
CA TYR A 97 -29.68 -22.81 22.09
C TYR A 97 -30.99 -22.10 21.72
N ALA A 98 -30.93 -20.98 21.00
CA ALA A 98 -32.11 -20.24 20.58
C ALA A 98 -32.58 -20.75 19.19
N GLY A 99 -33.75 -21.40 19.17
CA GLY A 99 -34.45 -21.82 17.94
C GLY A 99 -34.19 -23.26 17.48
N THR A 100 -34.66 -23.59 16.28
CA THR A 100 -34.46 -24.90 15.64
C THR A 100 -32.96 -25.15 15.42
N GLN A 101 -32.49 -26.39 15.59
CA GLN A 101 -31.04 -26.73 15.69
C GLN A 101 -30.12 -26.09 14.64
N LYS A 102 -30.59 -25.87 13.41
CA LYS A 102 -29.78 -25.27 12.33
C LYS A 102 -29.64 -23.75 12.46
N ASP A 103 -30.68 -23.06 12.92
CA ASP A 103 -30.72 -21.60 12.96
C ASP A 103 -29.89 -21.05 14.12
N GLY A 104 -29.96 -21.69 15.30
CA GLY A 104 -29.18 -21.27 16.47
C GLY A 104 -27.67 -21.33 16.26
N ARG A 105 -27.17 -22.42 15.65
CA ARG A 105 -25.74 -22.57 15.30
C ARG A 105 -25.28 -21.53 14.30
N ARG A 106 -26.07 -21.28 13.24
CA ARG A 106 -25.75 -20.26 12.24
C ARG A 106 -25.71 -18.87 12.84
N ASN A 107 -26.70 -18.53 13.67
CA ASN A 107 -26.77 -17.24 14.37
C ASN A 107 -25.59 -17.04 15.33
N TYR A 108 -25.22 -18.09 16.07
CA TYR A 108 -24.04 -18.08 16.94
C TYR A 108 -22.75 -17.82 16.15
N LEU A 109 -22.50 -18.54 15.05
CA LEU A 109 -21.30 -18.36 14.25
C LEU A 109 -21.26 -16.96 13.62
N ASN A 110 -22.38 -16.48 13.06
CA ASN A 110 -22.48 -15.15 12.50
C ASN A 110 -22.21 -14.05 13.53
N ALA A 111 -22.72 -14.19 14.75
CA ALA A 111 -22.46 -13.24 15.84
C ALA A 111 -21.00 -13.30 16.28
N ARG A 112 -20.43 -14.51 16.41
CA ARG A 112 -19.06 -14.72 16.89
C ARG A 112 -18.00 -14.25 15.89
N VAL A 113 -18.27 -14.36 14.58
CA VAL A 113 -17.37 -13.90 13.52
C VAL A 113 -17.12 -12.39 13.58
N LYS A 114 -18.09 -11.60 14.06
CA LYS A 114 -17.98 -10.14 14.18
C LYS A 114 -16.94 -9.68 15.21
N VAL A 115 -16.58 -10.53 16.18
CA VAL A 115 -15.55 -10.23 17.18
C VAL A 115 -14.18 -10.43 16.55
N ILE A 116 -13.28 -9.45 16.69
CA ILE A 116 -11.91 -9.51 16.17
C ILE A 116 -11.18 -10.74 16.74
N PRO A 117 -10.37 -11.48 15.94
CA PRO A 117 -9.66 -12.68 16.38
C PRO A 117 -8.87 -12.53 17.69
N GLU A 118 -8.27 -11.36 17.92
CA GLU A 118 -7.49 -11.04 19.12
C GLU A 118 -8.28 -11.12 20.43
N ASN A 119 -9.60 -10.91 20.37
CA ASN A 119 -10.52 -11.04 21.50
C ASN A 119 -11.27 -12.38 21.50
N ARG A 120 -10.93 -13.27 20.57
CA ARG A 120 -11.56 -14.60 20.42
C ARG A 120 -10.59 -15.71 20.79
N TYR A 121 -9.31 -15.55 20.47
CA TYR A 121 -8.25 -16.51 20.71
C TYR A 121 -7.21 -15.91 21.64
N TYR A 122 -6.55 -16.76 22.42
CA TYR A 122 -5.41 -16.31 23.23
C TYR A 122 -4.19 -16.04 22.35
N PHE A 123 -4.01 -16.86 21.31
CA PHE A 123 -2.84 -16.84 20.44
C PHE A 123 -3.24 -16.72 18.96
N PRO A 124 -2.33 -16.25 18.09
CA PRO A 124 -2.54 -16.29 16.65
C PRO A 124 -2.44 -17.74 16.17
N GLU A 125 -3.59 -18.41 16.05
CA GLU A 125 -3.66 -19.83 15.68
C GLU A 125 -3.29 -20.10 14.21
N THR A 126 -3.44 -19.10 13.33
CA THR A 126 -3.13 -19.22 11.90
C THR A 126 -2.02 -18.26 11.50
N SER A 127 -1.22 -18.64 10.50
CA SER A 127 -0.15 -17.77 9.95
C SER A 127 -0.68 -16.42 9.43
N SER A 128 -1.93 -16.39 8.97
CA SER A 128 -2.60 -15.14 8.57
C SER A 128 -2.86 -14.19 9.74
N PHE A 129 -2.92 -14.68 10.98
CA PHE A 129 -3.11 -13.85 12.18
C PHE A 129 -1.81 -13.26 12.70
N GLU A 130 -0.66 -13.84 12.34
CA GLU A 130 0.65 -13.31 12.73
C GLU A 130 0.82 -11.86 12.26
N TYR A 131 0.36 -11.57 11.04
CA TYR A 131 0.26 -10.22 10.52
C TYR A 131 -0.95 -9.51 11.12
N GLY A 132 -0.74 -8.38 11.80
CA GLY A 132 -1.83 -7.58 12.36
C GLY A 132 -2.13 -7.83 13.84
N TRP A 133 -1.59 -8.90 14.46
CA TRP A 133 -1.94 -9.26 15.84
C TRP A 133 -1.61 -8.18 16.86
N LYS A 134 -2.63 -7.70 17.56
CA LYS A 134 -2.58 -6.62 18.57
C LYS A 134 -1.95 -5.33 18.03
N MET A 135 -1.96 -5.11 16.71
CA MET A 135 -1.34 -3.93 16.10
C MET A 135 -2.11 -2.64 16.42
N TRP A 136 -3.41 -2.71 16.74
CA TRP A 136 -4.19 -1.50 17.05
C TRP A 136 -3.62 -0.71 18.23
N ASN A 137 -3.14 -1.40 19.27
CA ASN A 137 -2.51 -0.74 20.42
C ASN A 137 -1.19 -0.07 20.04
N ALA A 138 -0.36 -0.75 19.24
CA ALA A 138 0.90 -0.21 18.77
C ALA A 138 0.68 0.97 17.82
N SER A 139 -0.33 0.91 16.94
CA SER A 139 -0.59 1.92 15.91
C SER A 139 -0.77 3.33 16.46
N ARG A 140 -1.34 3.48 17.67
CA ARG A 140 -1.54 4.77 18.33
C ARG A 140 -0.22 5.44 18.74
N THR A 141 0.81 4.62 18.98
CA THR A 141 2.15 5.04 19.38
C THR A 141 3.15 5.11 18.22
N ILE A 142 2.77 4.66 17.01
CA ILE A 142 3.67 4.71 15.85
C ILE A 142 3.89 6.18 15.48
N PRO A 143 5.16 6.67 15.47
CA PRO A 143 5.44 8.03 15.05
C PRO A 143 5.10 8.18 13.55
N LYS A 144 4.53 9.34 13.20
CA LYS A 144 4.29 9.69 11.80
C LYS A 144 5.63 9.72 11.04
N SER A 145 5.63 9.28 9.79
CA SER A 145 6.83 9.35 8.94
C SER A 145 7.31 10.80 8.84
N ARG A 146 8.59 11.04 9.10
CA ARG A 146 9.20 12.38 9.02
C ARG A 146 9.12 12.98 7.61
N TYR A 147 9.07 12.14 6.58
CA TYR A 147 9.13 12.54 5.17
C TYR A 147 7.96 11.96 4.36
N GLY A 148 6.77 11.90 4.95
CA GLY A 148 5.55 11.52 4.23
C GLY A 148 5.22 12.54 3.12
N ARG A 149 4.69 12.07 1.99
CA ARG A 149 4.15 12.96 0.94
C ARG A 149 2.92 13.69 1.48
N ILE A 150 2.82 14.99 1.23
CA ILE A 150 1.71 15.85 1.67
C ILE A 150 1.03 16.42 0.42
N GLU A 151 -0.29 16.43 0.40
CA GLU A 151 -1.11 16.94 -0.71
C GLU A 151 -1.30 18.47 -0.63
N VAL A 152 -0.21 19.24 -0.75
CA VAL A 152 -0.22 20.72 -0.59
C VAL A 152 -1.22 21.39 -1.54
N ILE A 153 -1.31 20.93 -2.79
CA ILE A 153 -2.20 21.51 -3.81
C ILE A 153 -3.68 21.30 -3.45
N LYS A 154 -4.02 20.20 -2.78
CA LYS A 154 -5.41 19.90 -2.44
C LYS A 154 -5.92 20.79 -1.30
N GLU A 155 -5.04 21.17 -0.38
CA GLU A 155 -5.36 22.13 0.69
C GLU A 155 -5.73 23.51 0.14
N PHE A 156 -5.25 23.87 -1.06
CA PHE A 156 -5.62 25.12 -1.72
C PHE A 156 -7.11 25.15 -2.12
N TYR A 157 -7.70 24.00 -2.46
CA TYR A 157 -9.08 23.92 -2.91
C TYR A 157 -10.03 23.65 -1.74
N ARG A 158 -10.93 24.59 -1.47
CA ARG A 158 -11.99 24.42 -0.47
C ARG A 158 -13.11 23.55 -1.03
N ARG A 159 -13.64 22.63 -0.20
CA ARG A 159 -14.79 21.77 -0.57
C ARG A 159 -16.10 22.55 -0.71
N ALA A 160 -16.23 23.65 0.04
CA ALA A 160 -17.33 24.61 -0.07
C ALA A 160 -16.81 25.92 -0.67
N GLY A 161 -17.70 26.68 -1.32
CA GLY A 161 -17.37 27.99 -1.88
C GLY A 161 -16.98 29.03 -0.83
N VAL A 162 -16.72 30.25 -1.30
CA VAL A 162 -16.47 31.42 -0.43
C VAL A 162 -17.67 31.60 0.50
N ALA A 163 -17.42 31.79 1.80
CA ALA A 163 -18.49 32.13 2.74
C ALA A 163 -19.15 33.43 2.30
N ARG A 164 -20.46 33.58 2.52
CA ARG A 164 -21.15 34.84 2.22
C ARG A 164 -20.44 35.98 2.97
N ASP A 165 -20.06 37.04 2.25
CA ASP A 165 -19.39 38.17 2.86
C ASP A 165 -20.23 38.72 4.02
N PRO A 166 -19.62 39.07 5.16
CA PRO A 166 -20.36 39.64 6.27
C PRO A 166 -21.02 40.95 5.86
N GLU A 167 -22.14 41.27 6.51
CA GLU A 167 -23.08 42.32 6.09
C GLU A 167 -22.40 43.70 5.91
N TRP A 168 -21.34 43.98 6.68
CA TRP A 168 -20.58 45.23 6.61
C TRP A 168 -19.62 45.36 5.41
N HIS A 169 -19.39 44.29 4.63
CA HIS A 169 -18.63 44.34 3.37
C HIS A 169 -19.51 44.62 2.15
N LYS A 170 -20.83 44.74 2.33
CA LYS A 170 -21.76 45.15 1.28
C LYS A 170 -21.78 46.67 1.16
N GLU A 171 -20.67 47.29 0.81
CA GLU A 171 -20.80 48.66 0.31
C GLU A 171 -21.53 48.59 -1.04
N PRO A 172 -22.60 49.39 -1.24
CA PRO A 172 -23.32 49.39 -2.49
C PRO A 172 -22.38 49.87 -3.60
N THR A 173 -22.39 49.18 -4.73
CA THR A 173 -21.83 49.69 -5.99
C THR A 173 -22.43 51.08 -6.25
N LYS A 174 -21.67 52.13 -5.96
CA LYS A 174 -22.05 53.49 -6.32
C LYS A 174 -21.88 53.62 -7.83
N LEU A 175 -23.04 53.70 -8.51
CA LEU A 175 -23.26 54.13 -9.90
C LEU A 175 -22.95 53.10 -11.00
N SER A 176 -24.01 52.54 -11.61
CA SER A 176 -23.91 52.00 -12.97
C SER A 176 -23.94 53.16 -13.98
N PRO A 177 -23.26 53.08 -15.14
CA PRO A 177 -23.16 54.19 -16.09
C PRO A 177 -24.45 54.49 -16.88
N THR A 178 -25.55 53.79 -16.59
CA THR A 178 -26.68 53.65 -17.52
C THR A 178 -27.92 54.50 -17.21
N ILE A 179 -27.83 55.49 -16.32
CA ILE A 179 -28.95 56.39 -16.03
C ILE A 179 -28.48 57.85 -16.16
N CYS A 180 -28.72 58.45 -17.33
CA CYS A 180 -28.80 59.90 -17.49
C CYS A 180 -30.23 60.32 -17.15
N GLY A 181 -30.42 61.11 -16.09
CA GLY A 181 -31.70 61.68 -15.69
C GLY A 181 -31.52 63.12 -15.21
N SER A 182 -31.81 64.06 -16.11
CA SER A 182 -32.27 65.45 -15.93
C SER A 182 -31.90 66.20 -14.63
N ILE A 183 -31.02 67.20 -14.75
CA ILE A 183 -31.28 68.64 -14.55
C ILE A 183 -30.55 69.38 -15.68
#